data_AF-A0A5C8M995-F1
#
_entry.id   AF-A0A5C8M995-F1
#
_cell.length_a   1.000
_cell.length_b   1.000
_cell.length_c   1.000
_cell.angle_alpha   90.00
_cell.angle_beta   90.00
_cell.angle_gamma   90.00
#
_symmetry.space_group_name_H-M   'P 1'
#
loop_
_entity.id
_entity.type
_entity.pdbx_description
1 polymer ?
#
loop_
_entity_poly.entity_id
_entity_poly.type
_entity_poly.pdbx_seq_one_letter_code
_entity_poly.pdbx_strand_id
1 'polypeptide(L)'
;MRVTKKSFISLFLSFCLAFSLISILLVKPVEAKTVRVAVIGSLSGDVTVKKGGGSKTYDGYESMSLNQGDTIYTGASSSVTLHLSSGDADVTLGDNAEINVSDLNTTDGNKKSKLKLWAGSMWVKVKSLAGSNDEFEVETPTAVMGVRGTQFFVGIDPETGKIKMAVGAGNVSTTTVTNTEGSTQQSSITYLYPTQQITLDARDELKDLSLKIEFLDLEDFIRQASPEVIKELIRNKAEIDKENEEFIAKKAKEMANGVTTDGQTSLVLKDQAELANVKQNLENLIGNIAKTAVADKKIDKDLMDKIIAEANQKITDPTRKLDLDKVLPLDKTAGTDAEKEKQKQAELKKLEEAKKLKEAEQLKKKEEAKLKLAAALKALEEEKAKIDAANKQAENDAKAKAQDALDKQNQVVNPTPTPSNNDGNESTTPSPSLSLSTAKTGTNAFNLAINLSNFIGNNDIYGVEVHLLYSSNVSYNTPAGKIGTSEIFQDSNSADNMKEFIGETKELIYSVTNFGAGSSNIAVNGTKNLVTLPFTGYGTATVKVDKIMIVRKNGTAVQEIIVPAAVLPGSVSLSPGFVN
;
A
#
# COMPACT_ATOMS: atom_id res chain seq x y z
N MET A 1 32.42 41.74 60.93
CA MET A 1 32.90 42.58 59.81
C MET A 1 31.68 43.28 59.18
N ARG A 2 31.48 44.58 59.42
CA ARG A 2 30.32 45.33 58.89
C ARG A 2 30.60 45.65 57.41
N VAL A 3 30.02 44.89 56.49
CA VAL A 3 30.08 45.20 55.06
C VAL A 3 29.23 46.44 54.81
N THR A 4 29.84 47.52 54.31
CA THR A 4 29.11 48.76 53.99
C THR A 4 28.25 48.55 52.74
N LYS A 5 27.10 49.23 52.62
CA LYS A 5 26.17 49.07 51.47
C LYS A 5 26.88 49.22 50.10
N LYS A 6 27.91 50.07 50.01
CA LYS A 6 28.71 50.25 48.78
C LYS A 6 29.60 49.04 48.46
N SER A 7 30.15 48.37 49.48
CA SER A 7 30.96 47.17 49.31
C SER A 7 30.11 45.95 48.92
N PHE A 8 28.87 45.87 49.41
CA PHE A 8 27.92 44.82 49.01
C PHE A 8 27.48 44.95 47.55
N ILE A 9 27.21 46.18 47.09
CA ILE A 9 26.86 46.46 45.69
C ILE A 9 28.03 46.13 44.75
N SER A 10 29.26 46.51 45.13
CA SER A 10 30.45 46.18 44.33
C SER A 10 30.71 44.68 44.24
N LEU A 11 30.48 43.93 45.32
CA LEU A 11 30.64 42.48 45.33
C LEU A 11 29.56 41.79 44.47
N PHE A 12 28.31 42.25 44.58
CA PHE A 12 27.20 41.75 43.77
C PHE A 12 27.41 42.02 42.28
N LEU A 13 27.87 43.21 41.92
CA LEU A 13 28.15 43.57 40.52
C LEU A 13 29.30 42.74 39.94
N SER A 14 30.35 42.49 40.74
CA SER A 14 31.47 41.63 40.35
C SER A 14 31.04 40.17 40.19
N PHE A 15 30.13 39.69 41.04
CA PHE A 15 29.56 38.35 40.92
C PHE A 15 28.67 38.22 39.68
N CYS A 16 27.85 39.24 39.36
CA CYS A 16 27.06 39.27 38.14
C CYS A 16 27.93 39.30 36.88
N LEU A 17 29.06 40.03 36.90
CA LEU A 17 30.00 40.08 35.77
C LEU A 17 30.73 38.75 35.60
N ALA A 18 31.18 38.12 36.69
CA ALA A 18 31.78 36.80 36.67
C ALA A 18 30.78 35.72 36.21
N PHE A 19 29.52 35.80 36.64
CA PHE A 19 28.46 34.89 36.22
C PHE A 19 28.10 35.07 34.73
N SER A 20 28.12 36.31 34.23
CA SER A 20 27.95 36.63 32.80
C SER A 20 29.09 36.08 31.94
N LEU A 21 30.34 36.13 32.43
CA LEU A 21 31.51 35.58 31.72
C LEU A 21 31.52 34.04 31.72
N ILE A 22 31.14 33.41 32.83
CA ILE A 22 31.00 31.96 32.93
C ILE A 22 29.84 31.42 32.07
N SER A 23 28.77 32.20 31.90
CA SER A 23 27.64 31.81 31.04
C SER A 23 28.05 31.65 29.56
N ILE A 24 29.05 32.40 29.08
CA ILE A 24 29.54 32.29 27.69
C ILE A 24 30.38 31.01 27.49
N LEU A 25 31.07 30.53 28.54
CA LEU A 25 31.88 29.30 28.52
C LEU A 25 31.06 28.00 28.56
N LEU A 26 29.76 28.09 28.90
CA LEU A 26 28.84 26.94 28.99
C LEU A 26 27.88 26.82 27.79
N VAL A 27 27.87 27.79 26.87
CA VAL A 27 27.15 27.64 25.61
C VAL A 27 27.95 26.69 24.72
N LYS A 28 27.55 25.41 24.70
CA LYS A 28 28.03 24.49 23.66
C LYS A 28 27.65 25.11 22.31
N PRO A 29 28.56 25.21 21.33
CA PRO A 29 28.15 25.56 19.98
C PRO A 29 27.05 24.57 19.58
N VAL A 30 25.88 25.09 19.23
CA VAL A 30 24.88 24.30 18.53
C VAL A 30 25.53 23.99 17.19
N GLU A 31 26.06 22.78 17.04
CA GLU A 31 26.41 22.27 15.72
C GLU A 31 25.14 22.36 14.89
N ALA A 32 25.17 23.25 13.89
CA ALA A 32 24.08 23.36 12.95
C ALA A 32 23.91 21.96 12.33
N LYS A 33 22.76 21.33 12.55
CA LYS A 33 22.39 20.10 11.84
C LYS A 33 22.38 20.44 10.36
N THR A 34 23.44 20.07 9.64
CA THR A 34 23.55 20.33 8.21
C THR A 34 22.39 19.63 7.51
N VAL A 35 21.41 20.40 7.04
CA VAL A 35 20.26 19.84 6.33
C VAL A 35 20.77 19.34 4.98
N ARG A 36 20.78 18.01 4.81
CA ARG A 36 21.10 17.39 3.52
C ARG A 36 19.90 17.52 2.59
N VAL A 37 20.16 17.92 1.36
CA VAL A 37 19.15 18.07 0.31
C VAL A 37 19.59 17.32 -0.94
N ALA A 38 18.63 16.85 -1.73
CA ALA A 38 18.87 16.50 -3.12
C ALA A 38 18.56 17.71 -4.00
N VAL A 39 19.18 17.82 -5.18
CA VAL A 39 19.00 18.93 -6.10
C VAL A 39 18.69 18.37 -7.48
N ILE A 40 17.68 18.91 -8.15
CA ILE A 40 17.43 18.62 -9.56
C ILE A 40 18.59 19.22 -10.37
N GLY A 41 19.44 18.37 -10.95
CA GLY A 41 20.54 18.80 -11.80
C GLY A 41 20.08 19.19 -13.20
N SER A 42 19.32 18.30 -13.83
CA SER A 42 18.73 18.50 -15.15
C SER A 42 17.40 17.75 -15.23
N LEU A 43 16.54 18.18 -16.14
CA LEU A 43 15.25 17.53 -16.39
C LEU A 43 14.82 17.69 -17.85
N SER A 44 13.99 16.77 -18.31
CA SER A 44 13.36 16.82 -19.64
C SER A 44 11.92 16.33 -19.55
N GLY A 45 11.03 16.97 -20.31
CA GLY A 45 9.61 16.61 -20.34
C GLY A 45 8.82 17.11 -19.13
N ASP A 46 7.80 16.34 -18.74
CA ASP A 46 6.92 16.62 -17.61
C ASP A 46 7.52 16.04 -16.32
N VAL A 47 8.00 16.94 -15.45
CA VAL A 47 8.56 16.59 -14.15
C VAL A 47 7.88 17.43 -13.09
N THR A 48 7.26 16.78 -12.12
CA THR A 48 6.59 17.47 -11.01
C THR A 48 7.09 16.98 -9.66
N VAL A 49 7.00 17.84 -8.66
CA VAL A 49 7.48 17.59 -7.29
C VAL A 49 6.34 17.85 -6.32
N LYS A 50 6.03 16.85 -5.49
CA LYS A 50 5.14 16.97 -4.33
C LYS A 50 5.97 17.18 -3.08
N LYS A 51 5.75 18.29 -2.37
CA LYS A 51 6.47 18.57 -1.11
C LYS A 51 5.98 17.67 0.03
N GLY A 52 6.90 17.21 0.88
CA GLY A 52 6.59 16.37 2.04
C GLY A 52 5.52 17.00 2.94
N GLY A 53 4.53 16.21 3.35
CA GLY A 53 3.42 16.67 4.20
C GLY A 53 2.33 17.49 3.49
N GLY A 54 2.47 17.76 2.19
CA GLY A 54 1.47 18.45 1.37
C GLY A 54 0.81 17.55 0.32
N SER A 55 -0.34 17.98 -0.20
CA SER A 55 -1.04 17.34 -1.32
C SER A 55 -0.79 18.02 -2.68
N LYS A 56 -0.20 19.22 -2.69
CA LYS A 56 0.07 19.99 -3.90
C LYS A 56 1.35 19.51 -4.60
N THR A 57 1.28 19.43 -5.92
CA THR A 57 2.42 19.24 -6.83
C THR A 57 2.84 20.58 -7.44
N TYR A 58 4.13 20.69 -7.76
CA TYR A 58 4.76 21.86 -8.38
C TYR A 58 5.60 21.39 -9.57
N ASP A 59 5.73 22.22 -10.60
CA ASP A 59 6.63 21.92 -11.71
C ASP A 59 8.08 21.88 -11.20
N GLY A 60 8.82 20.84 -11.61
CA GLY A 60 10.24 20.72 -11.36
C GLY A 60 11.04 21.70 -12.21
N TYR A 61 12.10 22.26 -11.66
CA TYR A 61 13.05 23.11 -12.38
C TYR A 61 14.48 22.81 -11.95
N GLU A 62 15.45 23.10 -12.80
CA GLU A 62 16.87 22.91 -12.48
C GLU A 62 17.26 23.69 -11.22
N SER A 63 18.17 23.13 -10.43
CA SER A 63 18.58 23.64 -9.10
C SER A 63 17.47 23.64 -8.03
N MET A 64 16.29 23.09 -8.31
CA MET A 64 15.25 22.92 -7.29
C MET A 64 15.75 21.96 -6.20
N SER A 65 15.71 22.43 -4.95
CA SER A 65 16.07 21.62 -3.78
C SER A 65 14.91 20.73 -3.32
N LEU A 66 15.25 19.49 -3.02
CA LEU A 66 14.39 18.41 -2.56
C LEU A 66 14.79 18.02 -1.14
N ASN A 67 13.81 18.05 -0.24
CA ASN A 67 14.00 17.68 1.15
C ASN A 67 13.52 16.25 1.40
N GLN A 68 13.87 15.72 2.57
CA GLN A 68 13.25 14.50 3.06
C GLN A 68 11.71 14.63 3.04
N GLY A 69 11.05 13.60 2.52
CA GLY A 69 9.60 13.51 2.35
C GLY A 69 9.09 14.00 0.98
N ASP A 70 9.91 14.70 0.19
CA ASP A 70 9.52 15.13 -1.15
C ASP A 70 9.42 13.94 -2.11
N THR A 71 8.44 13.97 -3.01
CA THR A 71 8.25 12.98 -4.08
C THR A 71 8.36 13.64 -5.44
N ILE A 72 9.08 13.01 -6.36
CA ILE A 72 9.27 13.46 -7.74
C ILE A 72 8.56 12.48 -8.66
N TYR A 73 7.83 13.03 -9.62
CA TYR A 73 7.10 12.33 -10.66
C TYR A 73 7.66 12.72 -12.01
N THR A 74 7.84 11.73 -12.89
CA THR A 74 8.19 11.94 -14.30
C THR A 74 7.08 11.38 -15.17
N GLY A 75 6.64 12.14 -16.16
CA GLY A 75 5.65 11.70 -17.14
C GLY A 75 6.24 10.75 -18.19
N ALA A 76 5.44 10.45 -19.21
CA ALA A 76 5.90 9.73 -20.39
C ALA A 76 7.00 10.52 -21.11
N SER A 77 8.02 9.82 -21.62
CA SER A 77 9.16 10.45 -22.33
C SER A 77 9.84 11.57 -21.54
N SER A 78 9.79 11.50 -20.21
CA SER A 78 10.35 12.49 -19.29
C SER A 78 11.50 11.88 -18.49
N SER A 79 12.37 12.70 -17.96
CA SER A 79 13.51 12.26 -17.15
C SER A 79 13.95 13.35 -16.19
N VAL A 80 14.64 12.95 -15.13
CA VAL A 80 15.28 13.90 -14.20
C VAL A 80 16.56 13.31 -13.65
N THR A 81 17.61 14.12 -13.58
CA THR A 81 18.85 13.78 -12.88
C THR A 81 18.90 14.54 -11.56
N LEU A 82 19.13 13.81 -10.48
CA LEU A 82 19.22 14.31 -9.12
C LEU A 82 20.67 14.21 -8.64
N HIS A 83 21.19 15.29 -8.06
CA HIS A 83 22.44 15.32 -7.33
C HIS A 83 22.13 15.30 -5.83
N LEU A 84 22.55 14.27 -5.12
CA LEU A 84 22.43 14.24 -3.66
C LEU A 84 23.55 15.09 -3.03
N SER A 85 23.24 15.78 -1.92
CA SER A 85 24.15 16.70 -1.22
C SER A 85 25.58 16.18 -1.10
N SER A 86 26.56 17.08 -1.18
CA SER A 86 28.01 16.81 -1.11
C SER A 86 28.60 15.97 -2.25
N GLY A 87 27.86 15.68 -3.32
CA GLY A 87 28.34 14.89 -4.45
C GLY A 87 28.49 13.40 -4.11
N ASP A 88 27.65 12.91 -3.20
CA ASP A 88 27.70 11.54 -2.71
C ASP A 88 27.08 10.55 -3.71
N ALA A 89 26.05 10.98 -4.44
CA ALA A 89 25.39 10.16 -5.45
C ALA A 89 24.68 11.02 -6.52
N ASP A 90 24.68 10.51 -7.74
CA ASP A 90 23.88 11.00 -8.86
C ASP A 90 22.82 9.95 -9.21
N VAL A 91 21.57 10.37 -9.38
CA VAL A 91 20.44 9.47 -9.68
C VAL A 91 19.70 10.00 -10.88
N THR A 92 19.61 9.20 -11.94
CA THR A 92 18.83 9.54 -13.14
C THR A 92 17.59 8.68 -13.20
N LEU A 93 16.43 9.33 -13.19
CA LEU A 93 15.13 8.68 -13.34
C LEU A 93 14.71 8.66 -14.80
N GLY A 94 14.16 7.53 -15.21
CA GLY A 94 13.49 7.38 -16.48
C GLY A 94 12.07 7.95 -16.47
N ASP A 95 11.32 7.57 -17.49
CA ASP A 95 9.93 7.97 -17.68
C ASP A 95 8.99 7.20 -16.75
N ASN A 96 7.80 7.77 -16.53
CA ASN A 96 6.74 7.20 -15.70
C ASN A 96 7.22 6.77 -14.29
N ALA A 97 8.21 7.49 -13.76
CA ALA A 97 8.83 7.18 -12.49
C ALA A 97 8.20 7.98 -11.35
N GLU A 98 8.05 7.32 -10.20
CA GLU A 98 7.72 7.94 -8.92
C GLU A 98 8.82 7.60 -7.92
N ILE A 99 9.54 8.62 -7.45
CA ILE A 99 10.56 8.48 -6.42
C ILE A 99 10.25 9.35 -5.22
N ASN A 100 10.38 8.79 -4.02
CA ASN A 100 10.32 9.55 -2.77
C ASN A 100 11.70 9.64 -2.12
N VAL A 101 12.08 10.84 -1.69
CA VAL A 101 13.29 11.10 -0.91
C VAL A 101 12.99 10.78 0.55
N SER A 102 13.14 9.51 0.94
CA SER A 102 12.61 9.02 2.22
C SER A 102 13.46 9.37 3.44
N ASP A 103 14.78 9.36 3.28
CA ASP A 103 15.71 9.73 4.34
C ASP A 103 16.93 10.45 3.77
N LEU A 104 17.22 11.64 4.29
CA LEU A 104 18.42 12.41 3.98
C LEU A 104 18.93 12.99 5.29
N ASN A 105 19.79 12.24 5.97
CA ASN A 105 20.30 12.65 7.27
C ASN A 105 21.82 12.46 7.39
N THR A 106 22.36 13.10 8.42
CA THR A 106 23.72 12.86 8.91
C THR A 106 23.61 12.60 10.41
N THR A 107 24.17 11.47 10.84
CA THR A 107 24.21 11.04 12.24
C THR A 107 25.65 10.69 12.59
N ASP A 108 26.21 11.34 13.61
CA ASP A 108 27.58 11.12 14.08
C ASP A 108 28.64 11.23 12.96
N GLY A 109 28.44 12.16 12.02
CA GLY A 109 29.30 12.37 10.85
C GLY A 109 29.09 11.40 9.68
N ASN A 110 28.28 10.34 9.87
CA ASN A 110 27.93 9.39 8.82
C ASN A 110 26.65 9.83 8.11
N LYS A 111 26.66 9.73 6.79
CA LYS A 111 25.55 10.16 5.94
C LYS A 111 24.65 8.98 5.61
N LYS A 112 23.34 9.14 5.83
CA LYS A 112 22.33 8.17 5.39
C LYS A 112 21.45 8.79 4.31
N SER A 113 21.35 8.11 3.18
CA SER A 113 20.53 8.51 2.04
C SER A 113 19.63 7.35 1.64
N LYS A 114 18.32 7.58 1.61
CA LYS A 114 17.34 6.56 1.26
C LYS A 114 16.34 7.09 0.26
N LEU A 115 16.24 6.41 -0.87
CA LEU A 115 15.30 6.73 -1.94
C LEU A 115 14.31 5.57 -2.09
N LYS A 116 13.02 5.89 -2.25
CA LYS A 116 11.97 4.90 -2.52
C LYS A 116 11.49 5.01 -3.96
N LEU A 117 11.71 3.98 -4.77
CA LEU A 117 11.18 3.88 -6.13
C LEU A 117 9.87 3.11 -6.11
N TRP A 118 8.78 3.76 -6.55
CA TRP A 118 7.45 3.14 -6.62
C TRP A 118 7.08 2.67 -8.01
N ALA A 119 7.54 3.38 -9.04
CA ALA A 119 7.30 3.06 -10.44
C ALA A 119 8.44 3.59 -11.31
N GLY A 120 8.54 3.10 -12.55
CA GLY A 120 9.52 3.52 -13.53
C GLY A 120 10.90 2.89 -13.31
N SER A 121 11.94 3.58 -13.76
CA SER A 121 13.33 3.10 -13.67
C SER A 121 14.30 4.18 -13.21
N MET A 122 15.44 3.75 -12.66
CA MET A 122 16.53 4.64 -12.29
C MET A 122 17.91 4.03 -12.59
N TRP A 123 18.84 4.89 -12.95
CA TRP A 123 20.27 4.65 -12.88
C TRP A 123 20.83 5.39 -11.66
N VAL A 124 21.60 4.69 -10.84
CA VAL A 124 22.22 5.27 -9.64
C VAL A 124 23.72 5.14 -9.77
N LYS A 125 24.42 6.25 -9.53
CA LYS A 125 25.87 6.32 -9.39
C LYS A 125 26.19 6.83 -7.99
N VAL A 126 26.69 5.96 -7.12
CA VAL A 126 27.12 6.34 -5.78
C VAL A 126 28.64 6.41 -5.74
N LYS A 127 29.18 7.52 -5.24
CA LYS A 127 30.61 7.65 -4.99
C LYS A 127 31.06 6.55 -4.03
N SER A 128 32.24 5.98 -4.26
CA SER A 128 32.76 4.93 -3.40
C SER A 128 32.74 5.33 -1.92
N LEU A 129 32.04 4.55 -1.11
CA LEU A 129 31.90 4.72 0.34
C LEU A 129 32.97 3.94 1.12
N ALA A 130 34.02 3.48 0.43
CA ALA A 130 35.08 2.67 1.04
C ALA A 130 35.75 3.42 2.20
N GLY A 131 35.74 2.80 3.39
CA GLY A 131 36.31 3.38 4.62
C GLY A 131 35.39 4.37 5.35
N SER A 132 34.17 4.61 4.85
CA SER A 132 33.12 5.36 5.56
C SER A 132 32.05 4.41 6.10
N ASN A 133 31.27 4.88 7.09
CA ASN A 133 30.02 4.24 7.52
C ASN A 133 28.80 4.95 6.90
N ASP A 134 28.99 5.61 5.75
CA ASP A 134 27.89 6.20 5.00
C ASP A 134 27.01 5.09 4.41
N GLU A 135 25.71 5.34 4.35
CA GLU A 135 24.69 4.41 3.88
C GLU A 135 23.92 5.04 2.72
N PHE A 136 23.80 4.29 1.63
CA PHE A 136 22.90 4.59 0.54
C PHE A 136 21.96 3.40 0.31
N GLU A 137 20.66 3.64 0.35
CA GLU A 137 19.62 2.62 0.17
C GLU A 137 18.65 3.04 -0.93
N VAL A 138 18.32 2.10 -1.82
CA VAL A 138 17.14 2.19 -2.69
C VAL A 138 16.12 1.18 -2.21
N GLU A 139 14.97 1.65 -1.77
CA GLU A 139 13.84 0.82 -1.39
C GLU A 139 12.82 0.78 -2.54
N THR A 140 12.28 -0.40 -2.77
CA THR A 140 11.20 -0.69 -3.70
C THR A 140 10.08 -1.39 -2.91
N PRO A 141 8.88 -1.61 -3.49
CA PRO A 141 7.79 -2.26 -2.77
C PRO A 141 8.13 -3.62 -2.15
N THR A 142 9.14 -4.34 -2.67
CA THR A 142 9.44 -5.72 -2.29
C THR A 142 10.86 -5.93 -1.78
N ALA A 143 11.75 -4.94 -1.97
CA ALA A 143 13.17 -5.10 -1.70
C ALA A 143 13.84 -3.79 -1.29
N VAL A 144 14.88 -3.92 -0.45
CA VAL A 144 15.81 -2.86 -0.10
C VAL A 144 17.18 -3.21 -0.66
N MET A 145 17.74 -2.31 -1.46
CA MET A 145 19.07 -2.44 -2.05
C MET A 145 20.04 -1.56 -1.28
N GLY A 146 21.00 -2.17 -0.61
CA GLY A 146 22.09 -1.50 0.10
C GLY A 146 23.29 -1.32 -0.79
N VAL A 147 23.79 -0.09 -0.87
CA VAL A 147 24.80 0.31 -1.85
C VAL A 147 26.05 0.76 -1.13
N ARG A 148 27.20 0.17 -1.48
CA ARG A 148 28.49 0.56 -0.93
C ARG A 148 29.52 0.85 -2.02
N GLY A 149 29.34 1.98 -2.71
CA GLY A 149 30.15 2.37 -3.87
C GLY A 149 29.81 1.48 -5.06
N THR A 150 28.87 1.92 -5.89
CA THR A 150 28.41 1.10 -7.03
C THR A 150 27.67 1.97 -8.04
N GLN A 151 27.57 1.44 -9.24
CA GLN A 151 26.70 1.96 -10.27
C GLN A 151 25.77 0.85 -10.74
N PHE A 152 24.47 1.10 -10.64
CA PHE A 152 23.47 0.07 -10.83
C PHE A 152 22.15 0.65 -11.33
N PHE A 153 21.37 -0.22 -11.95
CA PHE A 153 20.05 0.06 -12.48
C PHE A 153 19.00 -0.60 -11.61
N VAL A 154 17.86 0.08 -11.40
CA VAL A 154 16.65 -0.51 -10.84
C VAL A 154 15.47 -0.13 -11.73
N GLY A 155 14.69 -1.11 -12.15
CA GLY A 155 13.46 -0.92 -12.91
C GLY A 155 12.30 -1.66 -12.26
N ILE A 156 11.11 -1.08 -12.33
CA ILE A 156 9.86 -1.74 -11.95
C ILE A 156 9.05 -1.95 -13.22
N ASP A 157 8.80 -3.20 -13.56
CA ASP A 157 7.98 -3.57 -14.70
C ASP A 157 6.53 -3.11 -14.46
N PRO A 158 5.97 -2.23 -15.31
CA PRO A 158 4.67 -1.59 -15.03
C PRO A 158 3.50 -2.56 -15.16
N GLU A 159 3.65 -3.69 -15.85
CA GLU A 159 2.58 -4.67 -16.06
C GLU A 159 2.54 -5.70 -14.93
N THR A 160 3.72 -6.19 -14.53
CA THR A 160 3.87 -7.29 -13.57
C THR A 160 4.20 -6.81 -12.15
N GLY A 161 4.71 -5.59 -12.00
CA GLY A 161 5.24 -5.07 -10.74
C GLY A 161 6.57 -5.71 -10.31
N LYS A 162 7.19 -6.52 -11.17
CA LYS A 162 8.48 -7.15 -10.88
C LYS A 162 9.57 -6.10 -10.86
N ILE A 163 10.43 -6.16 -9.85
CA ILE A 163 11.61 -5.31 -9.76
C ILE A 163 12.75 -6.03 -10.45
N LYS A 164 13.48 -5.34 -11.31
CA LYS A 164 14.73 -5.81 -11.89
C LYS A 164 15.85 -4.89 -11.49
N MET A 165 16.92 -5.48 -10.97
CA MET A 165 18.12 -4.75 -10.62
C MET A 165 19.30 -5.34 -11.38
N ALA A 166 20.17 -4.48 -11.91
CA ALA A 166 21.36 -4.87 -12.64
C ALA A 166 22.56 -4.03 -12.19
N VAL A 167 23.72 -4.66 -12.00
CA VAL A 167 24.93 -3.98 -11.51
C VAL A 167 25.90 -3.73 -12.68
N GLY A 168 26.33 -2.49 -12.85
CA GLY A 168 27.33 -2.10 -13.84
C GLY A 168 28.76 -2.01 -13.29
N ALA A 169 28.91 -1.61 -12.03
CA ALA A 169 30.18 -1.54 -11.32
C ALA A 169 29.98 -1.66 -9.81
N GLY A 170 30.96 -2.16 -9.05
CA GLY A 170 30.89 -2.24 -7.58
C GLY A 170 30.12 -3.45 -7.06
N ASN A 171 29.52 -3.34 -5.88
CA ASN A 171 28.66 -4.37 -5.30
C ASN A 171 27.39 -3.78 -4.71
N VAL A 172 26.27 -4.50 -4.88
CA VAL A 172 24.96 -4.11 -4.35
C VAL A 172 24.43 -5.26 -3.50
N SER A 173 24.09 -4.99 -2.24
CA SER A 173 23.31 -5.93 -1.45
C SER A 173 21.84 -5.77 -1.77
N THR A 174 21.10 -6.87 -1.81
CA THR A 174 19.65 -6.89 -2.02
C THR A 174 19.01 -7.68 -0.91
N THR A 175 18.07 -7.06 -0.19
CA THR A 175 17.34 -7.67 0.91
C THR A 175 15.85 -7.65 0.65
N THR A 176 15.20 -8.80 0.78
CA THR A 176 13.74 -8.93 0.74
C THR A 176 13.23 -9.39 2.10
N VAL A 177 12.05 -8.92 2.48
CA VAL A 177 11.38 -9.39 3.71
C VAL A 177 10.17 -10.23 3.30
N THR A 178 10.16 -11.49 3.73
CA THR A 178 9.02 -12.38 3.51
C THR A 178 8.23 -12.54 4.81
N ASN A 179 6.91 -12.43 4.70
CA ASN A 179 6.00 -12.79 5.78
C ASN A 179 5.70 -14.29 5.63
N THR A 180 6.23 -15.10 6.55
CA THR A 180 5.82 -16.51 6.62
C THR A 180 4.53 -16.62 7.41
N GLU A 181 3.66 -17.59 7.07
CA GLU A 181 2.49 -17.94 7.87
C GLU A 181 2.92 -18.13 9.34
N GLY A 182 2.48 -17.22 10.23
CA GLY A 182 2.92 -17.18 11.64
C GLY A 182 3.55 -15.87 12.15
N SER A 183 3.53 -14.78 11.37
CA SER A 183 3.97 -13.43 11.77
C SER A 183 5.47 -13.24 12.03
N THR A 184 6.31 -14.23 11.71
CA THR A 184 7.76 -14.05 11.75
C THR A 184 8.26 -13.48 10.42
N GLN A 185 8.77 -12.25 10.45
CA GLN A 185 9.45 -11.64 9.30
C GLN A 185 10.81 -12.33 9.11
N GLN A 186 11.02 -12.96 7.94
CA GLN A 186 12.32 -13.49 7.56
C GLN A 186 12.92 -12.60 6.48
N SER A 187 14.11 -12.05 6.77
CA SER A 187 14.90 -11.30 5.79
C SER A 187 15.83 -12.25 5.05
N SER A 188 15.86 -12.15 3.74
CA SER A 188 16.83 -12.83 2.88
C SER A 188 17.70 -11.78 2.22
N ILE A 189 19.03 -11.95 2.29
CA ILE A 189 20.02 -11.03 1.71
C ILE A 189 20.88 -11.75 0.69
N THR A 190 21.22 -11.08 -0.40
CA THR A 190 22.22 -11.54 -1.36
C THR A 190 23.03 -10.35 -1.90
N TYR A 191 24.14 -10.63 -2.59
CA TYR A 191 25.03 -9.63 -3.15
C TYR A 191 25.19 -9.83 -4.65
N LEU A 192 25.02 -8.76 -5.41
CA LEU A 192 25.22 -8.74 -6.85
C LEU A 192 26.52 -8.04 -7.22
N TYR A 193 27.17 -8.58 -8.24
CA TYR A 193 28.40 -8.10 -8.84
C TYR A 193 28.16 -7.57 -10.25
N PRO A 194 29.11 -6.83 -10.85
CA PRO A 194 28.95 -6.30 -12.19
C PRO A 194 28.60 -7.40 -13.20
N THR A 195 27.76 -7.07 -14.20
CA THR A 195 27.17 -7.99 -15.20
C THR A 195 26.10 -8.94 -14.66
N GLN A 196 25.78 -8.88 -13.37
CA GLN A 196 24.70 -9.66 -12.80
C GLN A 196 23.42 -8.84 -12.68
N GLN A 197 22.30 -9.56 -12.75
CA GLN A 197 20.98 -9.03 -12.49
C GLN A 197 20.20 -9.93 -11.52
N ILE A 198 19.15 -9.39 -10.92
CA ILE A 198 18.15 -10.14 -10.16
C ILE A 198 16.76 -9.61 -10.50
N THR A 199 15.81 -10.54 -10.63
CA THR A 199 14.39 -10.21 -10.76
C THR A 199 13.65 -10.62 -9.49
N LEU A 200 12.93 -9.67 -8.90
CA LEU A 200 12.20 -9.79 -7.65
C LEU A 200 10.69 -9.62 -7.92
N ASP A 201 9.87 -10.35 -7.19
CA ASP A 201 8.40 -10.39 -7.31
C ASP A 201 7.76 -10.19 -5.94
N ALA A 202 6.81 -9.27 -5.85
CA ALA A 202 6.13 -8.88 -4.62
C ALA A 202 5.39 -10.02 -3.90
N ARG A 203 5.11 -11.13 -4.59
CA ARG A 203 4.18 -12.15 -4.11
C ARG A 203 4.83 -13.44 -3.64
N ASP A 204 6.05 -13.75 -4.09
CA ASP A 204 6.74 -15.02 -3.79
C ASP A 204 8.27 -14.86 -3.89
N GLU A 205 8.87 -14.25 -2.88
CA GLU A 205 10.32 -14.25 -2.77
C GLU A 205 10.84 -15.58 -2.24
N LEU A 206 11.94 -16.06 -2.86
CA LEU A 206 12.59 -17.28 -2.42
C LEU A 206 13.31 -17.04 -1.09
N LYS A 207 13.36 -18.07 -0.25
CA LYS A 207 14.19 -18.02 0.97
C LYS A 207 15.65 -17.77 0.64
N ASP A 208 16.13 -18.33 -0.47
CA ASP A 208 17.46 -18.09 -1.00
C ASP A 208 17.37 -17.23 -2.27
N LEU A 209 17.74 -15.95 -2.14
CA LEU A 209 17.75 -15.00 -3.25
C LEU A 209 18.89 -15.24 -4.24
N SER A 210 19.95 -15.97 -3.84
CA SER A 210 21.08 -16.25 -4.74
C SER A 210 20.64 -17.10 -5.94
N LEU A 211 19.57 -17.89 -5.79
CA LEU A 211 18.96 -18.66 -6.86
C LEU A 211 18.33 -17.78 -7.95
N LYS A 212 18.05 -16.49 -7.69
CA LYS A 212 17.48 -15.57 -8.69
C LYS A 212 18.54 -14.68 -9.37
N ILE A 213 19.82 -14.83 -9.02
CA ILE A 213 20.88 -14.06 -9.66
C ILE A 213 21.16 -14.65 -11.05
N GLU A 214 21.12 -13.82 -12.07
CA GLU A 214 21.33 -14.21 -13.46
C GLU A 214 22.37 -13.29 -14.11
N PHE A 215 22.90 -13.71 -15.25
CA PHE A 215 23.67 -12.81 -16.11
C PHE A 215 22.73 -11.74 -16.69
N LEU A 216 23.23 -10.51 -16.86
CA LEU A 216 22.45 -9.40 -17.42
C LEU A 216 21.86 -9.75 -18.79
N ASP A 217 20.54 -9.67 -18.89
CA ASP A 217 19.81 -9.74 -20.15
C ASP A 217 19.74 -8.34 -20.77
N LEU A 218 20.50 -8.14 -21.85
CA LEU A 218 20.63 -6.83 -22.51
C LEU A 218 19.33 -6.39 -23.18
N GLU A 219 18.61 -7.30 -23.83
CA GLU A 219 17.35 -6.95 -24.52
C GLU A 219 16.30 -6.53 -23.49
N ASP A 220 16.22 -7.28 -22.39
CA ASP A 220 15.34 -6.99 -21.28
C ASP A 220 15.68 -5.67 -20.57
N PHE A 221 16.98 -5.42 -20.36
CA PHE A 221 17.50 -4.17 -19.81
C PHE A 221 17.15 -2.97 -20.71
N ILE A 222 17.42 -3.04 -22.01
CA ILE A 222 17.14 -1.96 -22.97
C ILE A 222 15.64 -1.68 -23.08
N ARG A 223 14.80 -2.71 -22.96
CA ARG A 223 13.34 -2.54 -22.93
C ARG A 223 12.90 -1.70 -21.73
N GLN A 224 13.40 -2.01 -20.54
CA GLN A 224 13.00 -1.36 -19.28
C GLN A 224 13.67 -0.01 -19.03
N ALA A 225 14.94 0.13 -19.41
CA ALA A 225 15.66 1.38 -19.24
C ALA A 225 15.10 2.45 -20.19
N SER A 226 14.88 3.65 -19.67
CA SER A 226 14.54 4.79 -20.52
C SER A 226 15.76 5.18 -21.38
N PRO A 227 15.55 5.90 -22.51
CA PRO A 227 16.68 6.41 -23.29
C PRO A 227 17.66 7.21 -22.43
N GLU A 228 17.19 8.08 -21.54
CA GLU A 228 18.06 8.91 -20.69
C GLU A 228 18.87 8.11 -19.67
N VAL A 229 18.30 7.04 -19.11
CA VAL A 229 19.03 6.08 -18.26
C VAL A 229 20.18 5.43 -19.03
N ILE A 230 19.94 5.00 -20.27
CA ILE A 230 20.96 4.38 -21.12
C ILE A 230 22.05 5.40 -21.48
N LYS A 231 21.68 6.63 -21.82
CA LYS A 231 22.65 7.70 -22.13
C LYS A 231 23.54 7.98 -20.93
N GLU A 232 22.96 8.09 -19.75
CA GLU A 232 23.71 8.40 -18.53
C GLU A 232 24.64 7.26 -18.12
N LEU A 233 24.20 6.01 -18.26
CA LEU A 233 25.06 4.84 -18.11
C LEU A 233 26.31 4.92 -19.01
N ILE A 234 26.13 5.25 -20.29
CA ILE A 234 27.25 5.36 -21.25
C ILE A 234 28.18 6.53 -20.89
N ARG A 235 27.63 7.68 -20.48
CA ARG A 235 28.41 8.84 -20.02
C ARG A 235 29.25 8.58 -18.79
N ASN A 236 28.88 7.57 -17.99
CA ASN A 236 29.58 7.14 -16.79
C ASN A 236 30.61 6.01 -17.04
N LYS A 237 30.87 5.65 -18.30
CA LYS A 237 31.81 4.58 -18.66
C LYS A 237 33.20 4.73 -18.00
N ALA A 238 33.76 5.93 -17.97
CA ALA A 238 35.09 6.14 -17.39
C ALA A 238 35.15 5.76 -15.90
N GLU A 239 34.13 6.14 -15.13
CA GLU A 239 33.99 5.79 -13.72
C GLU A 239 33.68 4.30 -13.52
N ILE A 240 32.85 3.71 -14.38
CA ILE A 240 32.54 2.26 -14.38
C ILE A 240 33.81 1.44 -14.63
N ASP A 241 34.59 1.80 -15.66
CA ASP A 241 35.82 1.11 -16.01
C ASP A 241 36.82 1.16 -14.86
N LYS A 242 36.99 2.34 -14.24
CA LYS A 242 37.88 2.52 -13.09
C LYS A 242 37.51 1.62 -11.92
N GLU A 243 36.22 1.60 -11.55
CA GLU A 243 35.74 0.80 -10.42
C GLU A 243 35.85 -0.71 -10.72
N ASN A 244 35.55 -1.12 -11.95
CA ASN A 244 35.72 -2.50 -12.40
C ASN A 244 37.20 -2.92 -12.44
N GLU A 245 38.12 -2.04 -12.80
CA GLU A 245 39.56 -2.29 -12.73
C GLU A 245 40.04 -2.47 -11.28
N GLU A 246 39.59 -1.62 -10.36
CA GLU A 246 39.87 -1.76 -8.92
C GLU A 246 39.31 -3.08 -8.37
N PHE A 247 38.12 -3.48 -8.81
CA PHE A 247 37.52 -4.78 -8.47
C PHE A 247 38.37 -5.96 -8.97
N ILE A 248 38.77 -5.95 -10.25
CA ILE A 248 39.62 -7.01 -10.83
C ILE A 248 40.97 -7.07 -10.12
N ALA A 249 41.60 -5.93 -9.84
CA ALA A 249 42.87 -5.86 -9.11
C ALA A 249 42.75 -6.42 -7.69
N LYS A 250 41.66 -6.09 -6.98
CA LYS A 250 41.36 -6.65 -5.66
C LYS A 250 41.21 -8.16 -5.71
N LYS A 251 40.43 -8.69 -6.67
CA LYS A 251 40.22 -10.14 -6.84
C LYS A 251 41.50 -10.87 -7.22
N ALA A 252 42.32 -10.30 -8.10
CA ALA A 252 43.64 -10.84 -8.42
C ALA A 252 44.54 -10.97 -7.18
N LYS A 253 44.53 -9.96 -6.29
CA LYS A 253 45.28 -9.97 -5.03
C LYS A 253 44.73 -11.00 -4.03
N GLU A 254 43.41 -11.12 -3.91
CA GLU A 254 42.76 -12.13 -3.08
C GLU A 254 43.17 -13.55 -3.51
N MET A 255 43.11 -13.84 -4.82
CA MET A 255 43.52 -15.13 -5.37
C MET A 255 45.02 -15.41 -5.17
N ALA A 256 45.89 -14.39 -5.33
CA ALA A 256 47.31 -14.53 -5.07
C ALA A 256 47.62 -14.88 -3.60
N ASN A 257 46.74 -14.46 -2.68
CA ASN A 257 46.81 -14.77 -1.25
C ASN A 257 46.09 -16.07 -0.87
N GLY A 258 45.61 -16.86 -1.85
CA GLY A 258 44.87 -18.10 -1.61
C GLY A 258 43.44 -17.93 -1.11
N VAL A 259 42.89 -16.70 -1.17
CA VAL A 259 41.48 -16.43 -0.85
C VAL A 259 40.64 -16.63 -2.10
N THR A 260 39.77 -17.63 -2.09
CA THR A 260 38.77 -17.83 -3.13
C THR A 260 37.45 -17.16 -2.74
N THR A 261 36.59 -16.90 -3.73
CA THR A 261 35.21 -16.41 -3.50
C THR A 261 34.47 -17.35 -2.55
N ASP A 262 33.84 -16.77 -1.51
CA ASP A 262 33.08 -17.54 -0.52
C ASP A 262 31.86 -18.23 -1.15
N GLY A 263 31.34 -19.24 -0.45
CA GLY A 263 30.18 -20.01 -0.91
C GLY A 263 28.85 -19.26 -0.90
N GLN A 264 28.82 -17.97 -0.53
CA GLN A 264 27.60 -17.15 -0.43
C GLN A 264 27.43 -16.17 -1.59
N THR A 265 28.38 -16.16 -2.54
CA THR A 265 28.33 -15.31 -3.73
C THR A 265 28.02 -16.11 -4.99
N SER A 266 27.27 -15.50 -5.91
CA SER A 266 26.99 -16.03 -7.25
C SER A 266 28.21 -15.99 -8.18
N LEU A 267 29.18 -15.11 -7.88
CA LEU A 267 30.42 -14.98 -8.64
C LEU A 267 31.42 -16.06 -8.20
N VAL A 268 31.83 -16.91 -9.13
CA VAL A 268 32.79 -17.99 -8.90
C VAL A 268 34.06 -17.74 -9.71
N LEU A 269 35.17 -17.49 -9.01
CA LEU A 269 36.49 -17.33 -9.61
C LEU A 269 37.37 -18.53 -9.26
N LYS A 270 37.67 -19.38 -10.25
CA LYS A 270 38.44 -20.63 -10.05
C LYS A 270 39.93 -20.45 -10.27
N ASP A 271 40.29 -19.61 -11.25
CA ASP A 271 41.67 -19.36 -11.66
C ASP A 271 41.81 -17.99 -12.33
N GLN A 272 43.03 -17.67 -12.78
CA GLN A 272 43.31 -16.41 -13.47
C GLN A 272 42.67 -16.31 -14.87
N ALA A 273 42.39 -17.44 -15.54
CA ALA A 273 41.73 -17.43 -16.83
C ALA A 273 40.26 -17.04 -16.66
N GLU A 274 39.60 -17.56 -15.62
CA GLU A 274 38.23 -17.18 -15.26
C GLU A 274 38.15 -15.69 -14.90
N LEU A 275 39.11 -15.17 -14.13
CA LEU A 275 39.17 -13.73 -13.85
C LEU A 275 39.37 -12.91 -15.13
N ALA A 276 40.13 -13.40 -16.11
CA ALA A 276 40.31 -12.73 -17.39
C ALA A 276 39.01 -12.71 -18.23
N ASN A 277 38.23 -13.79 -18.22
CA ASN A 277 36.91 -13.83 -18.87
C ASN A 277 35.95 -12.83 -18.23
N VAL A 278 35.90 -12.80 -16.89
CA VAL A 278 35.10 -11.80 -16.15
C VAL A 278 35.55 -10.40 -16.52
N LYS A 279 36.86 -10.12 -16.49
CA LYS A 279 37.43 -8.83 -16.91
C LYS A 279 36.95 -8.45 -18.32
N GLN A 280 37.04 -9.36 -19.29
CA GLN A 280 36.63 -9.08 -20.66
C GLN A 280 35.14 -8.71 -20.76
N ASN A 281 34.26 -9.37 -20.00
CA ASN A 281 32.87 -8.97 -19.93
C ASN A 281 32.69 -7.56 -19.38
N LEU A 282 33.40 -7.19 -18.31
CA LEU A 282 33.32 -5.85 -17.73
C LEU A 282 33.73 -4.77 -18.74
N GLU A 283 34.79 -5.02 -19.50
CA GLU A 283 35.32 -4.09 -20.51
C GLU A 283 34.37 -3.91 -21.69
N ASN A 284 33.57 -4.94 -22.01
CA ASN A 284 32.67 -4.95 -23.16
C ASN A 284 31.20 -4.68 -22.77
N LEU A 285 30.86 -4.57 -21.49
CA LEU A 285 29.49 -4.40 -21.00
C LEU A 285 28.81 -3.16 -21.62
N ILE A 286 29.39 -1.98 -21.43
CA ILE A 286 28.82 -0.72 -21.90
C ILE A 286 28.71 -0.68 -23.43
N GLY A 287 29.68 -1.27 -24.13
CA GLY A 287 29.64 -1.35 -25.58
C GLY A 287 28.53 -2.24 -26.11
N ASN A 288 28.28 -3.38 -25.46
CA ASN A 288 27.16 -4.24 -25.83
C ASN A 288 25.81 -3.59 -25.51
N ILE A 289 25.70 -2.85 -24.40
CA ILE A 289 24.50 -2.07 -24.08
C ILE A 289 24.23 -1.01 -25.15
N ALA A 290 25.24 -0.21 -25.51
CA ALA A 290 25.12 0.81 -26.55
C ALA A 290 24.74 0.20 -27.91
N LYS A 291 25.38 -0.92 -28.28
CA LYS A 291 25.08 -1.63 -29.53
C LYS A 291 23.66 -2.17 -29.58
N THR A 292 23.18 -2.75 -28.47
CA THR A 292 21.81 -3.27 -28.33
C THR A 292 20.79 -2.12 -28.39
N ALA A 293 21.06 -1.00 -27.71
CA ALA A 293 20.18 0.18 -27.74
C ALA A 293 19.97 0.76 -29.16
N VAL A 294 21.02 0.76 -29.98
CA VAL A 294 20.95 1.17 -31.40
C VAL A 294 20.21 0.13 -32.23
N ALA A 295 20.50 -1.16 -32.04
CA ALA A 295 19.84 -2.25 -32.77
C ALA A 295 18.31 -2.25 -32.53
N ASP A 296 17.89 -2.03 -31.29
CA ASP A 296 16.48 -1.97 -30.89
C ASP A 296 15.81 -0.63 -31.23
N LYS A 297 16.55 0.31 -31.85
CA LYS A 297 16.09 1.67 -32.18
C LYS A 297 15.60 2.46 -30.97
N LYS A 298 16.06 2.10 -29.77
CA LYS A 298 15.79 2.83 -28.52
C LYS A 298 16.51 4.17 -28.51
N ILE A 299 17.70 4.22 -29.12
CA ILE A 299 18.49 5.43 -29.33
C ILE A 299 18.96 5.45 -30.80
N ASP A 300 18.76 6.58 -31.45
CA ASP A 300 19.25 6.80 -32.82
C ASP A 300 20.79 6.72 -32.90
N LYS A 301 21.31 6.22 -34.03
CA LYS A 301 22.75 6.01 -34.21
C LYS A 301 23.55 7.31 -34.10
N ASP A 302 23.10 8.41 -34.71
CA ASP A 302 23.84 9.68 -34.69
C ASP A 302 23.86 10.28 -33.28
N LEU A 303 22.76 10.10 -32.54
CA LEU A 303 22.69 10.48 -31.14
C LEU A 303 23.64 9.62 -30.29
N MET A 304 23.66 8.30 -30.52
CA MET A 304 24.57 7.38 -29.84
C MET A 304 26.02 7.76 -30.07
N ASP A 305 26.41 8.05 -31.30
CA ASP A 305 27.79 8.44 -31.66
C ASP A 305 28.23 9.71 -30.91
N LYS A 306 27.32 10.68 -30.71
CA LYS A 306 27.59 11.89 -29.90
C LYS A 306 27.83 11.56 -28.44
N ILE A 307 26.99 10.71 -27.85
CA ILE A 307 27.12 10.30 -26.44
C ILE A 307 28.42 9.51 -26.21
N ILE A 308 28.78 8.63 -27.16
CA ILE A 308 30.05 7.90 -27.14
C ILE A 308 31.23 8.87 -27.22
N ALA A 309 31.14 9.90 -28.07
CA ALA A 309 32.17 10.94 -28.14
C ALA A 309 32.31 11.71 -26.82
N GLU A 310 31.21 12.07 -26.15
CA GLU A 310 31.21 12.69 -24.82
C GLU A 310 31.86 11.78 -23.77
N ALA A 311 31.49 10.49 -23.72
CA ALA A 311 32.07 9.53 -22.80
C ALA A 311 33.58 9.36 -23.05
N ASN A 312 34.00 9.26 -24.30
CA ASN A 312 35.40 9.09 -24.71
C ASN A 312 36.29 10.30 -24.38
N GLN A 313 35.74 11.49 -24.15
CA GLN A 313 36.50 12.64 -23.67
C GLN A 313 36.98 12.47 -22.23
N LYS A 314 36.26 11.67 -21.41
CA LYS A 314 36.61 11.38 -20.01
C LYS A 314 37.60 10.21 -19.88
N ILE A 315 37.86 9.47 -20.97
CA ILE A 315 38.73 8.29 -20.99
C ILE A 315 40.13 8.70 -21.49
N THR A 316 41.12 8.63 -20.61
CA THR A 316 42.50 9.03 -20.90
C THR A 316 43.27 8.00 -21.71
N ASP A 317 43.04 6.70 -21.48
CA ASP A 317 43.68 5.61 -22.23
C ASP A 317 42.97 5.41 -23.59
N PRO A 318 43.65 5.66 -24.73
CA PRO A 318 43.05 5.49 -26.05
C PRO A 318 42.55 4.08 -26.36
N THR A 319 43.14 3.06 -25.74
CA THR A 319 42.77 1.65 -25.95
C THR A 319 41.47 1.26 -25.25
N ARG A 320 41.03 2.08 -24.28
CA ARG A 320 39.83 1.88 -23.46
C ARG A 320 38.62 2.66 -23.99
N LYS A 321 38.83 3.51 -25.01
CA LYS A 321 37.76 4.28 -25.62
C LYS A 321 36.70 3.35 -26.21
N LEU A 322 35.45 3.73 -26.01
CA LEU A 322 34.30 3.02 -26.53
C LEU A 322 34.25 3.15 -28.06
N ASP A 323 34.28 2.00 -28.72
CA ASP A 323 34.24 1.84 -30.17
C ASP A 323 33.33 0.65 -30.49
N LEU A 324 32.15 0.93 -31.07
CA LEU A 324 31.11 -0.08 -31.29
C LEU A 324 31.50 -1.18 -32.28
N ASP A 325 32.49 -0.91 -33.15
CA ASP A 325 32.99 -1.87 -34.13
C ASP A 325 33.97 -2.89 -33.51
N LYS A 326 34.48 -2.59 -32.31
CA LYS A 326 35.45 -3.43 -31.58
C LYS A 326 34.87 -4.13 -30.35
N VAL A 327 33.56 -4.00 -30.12
CA VAL A 327 32.89 -4.62 -28.97
C VAL A 327 32.82 -6.14 -29.16
N LEU A 328 33.40 -6.86 -28.21
CA LEU A 328 33.33 -8.32 -28.14
C LEU A 328 32.02 -8.76 -27.46
N PRO A 329 31.41 -9.88 -27.89
CA PRO A 329 30.23 -10.44 -27.21
C PRO A 329 30.52 -10.79 -25.76
N LEU A 330 29.50 -10.68 -24.91
CA LEU A 330 29.58 -11.09 -23.51
C LEU A 330 29.54 -12.62 -23.37
N ASP A 331 30.46 -13.18 -22.60
CA ASP A 331 30.46 -14.58 -22.19
C ASP A 331 29.56 -14.77 -20.97
N LYS A 332 28.34 -15.30 -21.17
CA LYS A 332 27.37 -15.53 -20.09
C LYS A 332 27.83 -16.55 -19.04
N THR A 333 28.89 -17.31 -19.32
CA THR A 333 29.44 -18.33 -18.40
C THR A 333 30.57 -17.78 -17.54
N ALA A 334 31.10 -16.60 -17.85
CA ALA A 334 32.18 -16.00 -17.07
C ALA A 334 31.74 -15.71 -15.63
N GLY A 335 32.56 -16.15 -14.68
CA GLY A 335 32.31 -15.99 -13.26
C GLY A 335 31.21 -16.93 -12.74
N THR A 336 30.85 -17.98 -13.47
CA THR A 336 29.81 -18.95 -13.06
C THR A 336 30.38 -20.35 -12.84
N ASP A 337 29.65 -21.18 -12.10
CA ASP A 337 29.94 -22.60 -11.99
C ASP A 337 28.84 -23.40 -12.68
N ALA A 338 29.18 -24.10 -13.77
CA ALA A 338 28.22 -24.83 -14.59
C ALA A 338 27.40 -25.88 -13.81
N GLU A 339 28.01 -26.56 -12.83
CA GLU A 339 27.30 -27.55 -12.01
C GLU A 339 26.36 -26.85 -11.02
N LYS A 340 26.80 -25.76 -10.37
CA LYS A 340 25.92 -24.97 -9.50
C LYS A 340 24.79 -24.32 -10.28
N GLU A 341 25.04 -23.83 -11.48
CA GLU A 341 24.01 -23.21 -12.33
C GLU A 341 22.97 -24.25 -12.77
N LYS A 342 23.41 -25.46 -13.13
CA LYS A 342 22.50 -26.57 -13.42
C LYS A 342 21.67 -26.98 -12.21
N GLN A 343 22.27 -27.01 -11.01
CA GLN A 343 21.54 -27.28 -9.75
C GLN A 343 20.51 -26.19 -9.46
N LYS A 344 20.91 -24.91 -9.60
CA LYS A 344 20.05 -23.74 -9.45
C LYS A 344 18.87 -23.80 -10.41
N GLN A 345 19.08 -24.10 -11.69
CA GLN A 345 18.01 -24.24 -12.67
C GLN A 345 17.06 -25.41 -12.36
N ALA A 346 17.60 -26.55 -11.92
CA ALA A 346 16.79 -27.69 -11.50
C ALA A 346 15.93 -27.37 -10.26
N GLU A 347 16.48 -26.64 -9.30
CA GLU A 347 15.77 -26.20 -8.10
C GLU A 347 14.68 -25.17 -8.43
N LEU A 348 14.98 -24.16 -9.24
CA LEU A 348 14.00 -23.18 -9.72
C LEU A 348 12.84 -23.85 -10.45
N LYS A 349 13.13 -24.80 -11.36
CA LYS A 349 12.12 -25.56 -12.08
C LYS A 349 11.22 -26.36 -11.13
N LYS A 350 11.81 -27.03 -10.13
CA LYS A 350 11.06 -27.76 -9.10
C LYS A 350 10.16 -26.84 -8.29
N LEU A 351 10.63 -25.63 -7.95
CA LEU A 351 9.87 -24.63 -7.21
C LEU A 351 8.71 -24.08 -8.06
N GLU A 352 8.94 -23.81 -9.34
CA GLU A 352 7.91 -23.34 -10.27
C GLU A 352 6.82 -24.40 -10.49
N GLU A 353 7.20 -25.67 -10.69
CA GLU A 353 6.25 -26.78 -10.81
C GLU A 353 5.42 -26.96 -9.52
N ALA A 354 6.05 -26.85 -8.34
CA ALA A 354 5.37 -26.89 -7.06
C ALA A 354 4.39 -25.72 -6.88
N LYS A 355 4.76 -24.51 -7.33
CA LYS A 355 3.88 -23.34 -7.31
C LYS A 355 2.67 -23.53 -8.23
N LYS A 356 2.88 -23.97 -9.48
CA LYS A 356 1.78 -24.26 -10.42
C LYS A 356 0.82 -25.32 -9.88
N LEU A 357 1.34 -26.37 -9.23
CA LEU A 357 0.50 -27.39 -8.60
C LEU A 357 -0.36 -26.81 -7.47
N LYS A 358 0.24 -25.98 -6.59
CA LYS A 358 -0.50 -25.30 -5.51
C LYS A 358 -1.56 -24.35 -6.05
N GLU A 359 -1.26 -23.57 -7.08
CA GLU A 359 -2.21 -22.65 -7.73
C GLU A 359 -3.36 -23.43 -8.37
N ALA A 360 -3.08 -24.53 -9.07
CA ALA A 360 -4.11 -25.39 -9.64
C ALA A 360 -5.02 -26.01 -8.56
N GLU A 361 -4.44 -26.46 -7.44
CA GLU A 361 -5.20 -26.98 -6.30
C GLU A 361 -6.09 -25.88 -5.67
N GLN A 362 -5.55 -24.67 -5.51
CA GLN A 362 -6.33 -23.53 -5.02
C GLN A 362 -7.45 -23.12 -5.97
N LEU A 363 -7.21 -23.15 -7.29
CA LEU A 363 -8.23 -22.86 -8.29
C LEU A 363 -9.35 -23.90 -8.23
N LYS A 364 -9.00 -25.19 -8.15
CA LYS A 364 -9.99 -26.27 -7.98
C LYS A 364 -10.82 -26.08 -6.71
N LYS A 365 -10.20 -25.75 -5.58
CA LYS A 365 -10.90 -25.44 -4.32
C LYS A 365 -11.83 -24.22 -4.47
N LYS A 366 -11.40 -23.17 -5.17
CA LYS A 366 -12.23 -21.99 -5.45
C LYS A 366 -13.42 -22.33 -6.35
N GLU A 367 -13.24 -23.16 -7.37
CA GLU A 367 -14.33 -23.62 -8.24
C GLU A 367 -15.34 -24.50 -7.48
N GLU A 368 -14.86 -25.45 -6.67
CA GLU A 368 -15.72 -26.25 -5.79
C GLU A 368 -16.50 -25.39 -4.80
N ALA A 369 -15.86 -24.37 -4.21
CA ALA A 369 -16.52 -23.41 -3.34
C ALA A 369 -17.59 -22.58 -4.09
N LYS A 370 -17.29 -22.16 -5.33
CA LYS A 370 -18.24 -21.43 -6.19
C LYS A 370 -19.46 -22.29 -6.53
N LEU A 371 -19.26 -23.57 -6.85
CA LEU A 371 -20.37 -24.51 -7.11
C LEU A 371 -21.24 -24.73 -5.87
N LYS A 372 -20.62 -24.93 -4.70
CA LYS A 372 -21.34 -25.03 -3.41
C LYS A 372 -22.14 -23.77 -3.11
N LEU A 373 -21.55 -22.59 -3.35
CA LEU A 373 -22.24 -21.31 -3.16
C LEU A 373 -23.43 -21.18 -4.12
N ALA A 374 -23.27 -21.52 -5.41
CA ALA A 374 -24.35 -21.48 -6.38
C ALA A 374 -25.51 -22.44 -6.01
N ALA A 375 -25.19 -23.65 -5.55
CA ALA A 375 -26.20 -24.61 -5.09
C ALA A 375 -26.94 -24.09 -3.85
N ALA A 376 -26.23 -23.48 -2.90
CA ALA A 376 -26.84 -22.88 -1.71
C ALA A 376 -27.77 -21.71 -2.07
N LEU A 377 -27.37 -20.85 -3.02
CA LEU A 377 -28.21 -19.74 -3.50
C LEU A 377 -29.48 -20.25 -4.19
N LYS A 378 -29.39 -21.30 -5.00
CA LYS A 378 -30.56 -21.91 -5.64
C LYS A 378 -31.52 -22.52 -4.61
N ALA A 379 -31.01 -23.23 -3.62
CA ALA A 379 -31.82 -23.79 -2.54
C ALA A 379 -32.54 -22.69 -1.75
N LEU A 380 -31.85 -21.58 -1.48
CA LEU A 380 -32.44 -20.40 -0.83
C LEU A 380 -33.59 -19.80 -1.67
N GLU A 381 -33.41 -19.71 -2.98
CA GLU A 381 -34.43 -19.17 -3.90
C GLU A 381 -35.67 -20.08 -3.98
N GLU A 382 -35.47 -21.41 -4.05
CA GLU A 382 -36.55 -22.39 -4.00
C GLU A 382 -37.31 -22.34 -2.66
N GLU A 383 -36.60 -22.12 -1.56
CA GLU A 383 -37.20 -21.96 -0.23
C GLU A 383 -37.99 -20.66 -0.12
N LYS A 384 -37.47 -19.53 -0.64
CA LYS A 384 -38.21 -18.27 -0.73
C LYS A 384 -39.50 -18.42 -1.53
N ALA A 385 -39.46 -19.07 -2.69
CA ALA A 385 -40.65 -19.31 -3.52
C ALA A 385 -41.72 -20.15 -2.80
N LYS A 386 -41.30 -21.15 -1.99
CA LYS A 386 -42.23 -21.95 -1.17
C LYS A 386 -42.87 -21.11 -0.06
N ILE A 387 -42.08 -20.26 0.60
CA ILE A 387 -42.58 -19.35 1.63
C ILE A 387 -43.60 -18.37 1.03
N ASP A 388 -43.31 -17.79 -0.13
CA ASP A 388 -44.22 -16.85 -0.81
C ASP A 388 -45.53 -17.53 -1.23
N ALA A 389 -45.47 -18.76 -1.73
CA ALA A 389 -46.66 -19.54 -2.06
C ALA A 389 -47.50 -19.86 -0.82
N ALA A 390 -46.87 -20.24 0.29
CA ALA A 390 -47.54 -20.51 1.56
C ALA A 390 -48.20 -19.23 2.14
N ASN A 391 -47.50 -18.09 2.08
CA ASN A 391 -48.04 -16.81 2.52
C ASN A 391 -49.28 -16.40 1.71
N LYS A 392 -49.23 -16.55 0.38
CA LYS A 392 -50.37 -16.25 -0.50
C LYS A 392 -51.57 -17.16 -0.23
N GLN A 393 -51.33 -18.44 0.06
CA GLN A 393 -52.38 -19.37 0.44
C GLN A 393 -53.02 -18.97 1.78
N ALA A 394 -52.20 -18.65 2.79
CA ALA A 394 -52.69 -18.22 4.09
C ALA A 394 -53.52 -16.94 4.01
N GLU A 395 -53.15 -15.98 3.17
CA GLU A 395 -53.91 -14.75 2.94
C GLU A 395 -55.29 -15.04 2.32
N ASN A 396 -55.34 -15.95 1.33
CA ASN A 396 -56.61 -16.35 0.71
C ASN A 396 -57.53 -17.08 1.70
N ASP A 397 -56.98 -18.00 2.51
CA ASP A 397 -57.74 -18.73 3.53
C ASP A 397 -58.28 -17.79 4.62
N ALA A 398 -57.49 -16.77 5.01
CA ALA A 398 -57.92 -15.75 5.95
C ALA A 398 -59.07 -14.89 5.39
N LYS A 399 -58.98 -14.45 4.13
CA LYS A 399 -60.05 -13.71 3.44
C LYS A 399 -61.33 -14.53 3.34
N ALA A 400 -61.23 -15.82 3.00
CA ALA A 400 -62.39 -16.72 2.95
C ALA A 400 -63.08 -16.87 4.32
N LYS A 401 -62.31 -17.06 5.39
CA LYS A 401 -62.84 -17.13 6.77
C LYS A 401 -63.49 -15.82 7.23
N ALA A 402 -62.91 -14.67 6.87
CA ALA A 402 -63.45 -13.36 7.20
C ALA A 402 -64.80 -13.12 6.48
N GLN A 403 -64.91 -13.51 5.21
CA GLN A 403 -66.17 -13.43 4.46
C GLN A 403 -67.25 -14.32 5.09
N ASP A 404 -66.90 -15.57 5.43
CA ASP A 404 -67.81 -16.53 6.06
C ASP A 404 -68.30 -16.09 7.45
N ALA A 405 -67.52 -15.27 8.16
CA ALA A 405 -67.91 -14.63 9.42
C ALA A 405 -68.84 -13.43 9.20
N LEU A 406 -68.59 -12.62 8.17
CA LEU A 406 -69.42 -11.46 7.81
C LEU A 406 -70.84 -11.89 7.41
N ASP A 407 -70.96 -12.98 6.67
CA ASP A 407 -72.24 -13.52 6.20
C ASP A 407 -73.08 -14.11 7.35
N LYS A 408 -72.44 -14.59 8.42
CA LYS A 408 -73.11 -15.04 9.65
C LYS A 408 -73.56 -13.88 10.54
N GLN A 409 -72.92 -12.71 10.46
CA GLN A 409 -73.22 -11.55 11.28
C GLN A 409 -74.40 -10.72 10.74
N ASN A 410 -74.74 -10.86 9.45
CA ASN A 410 -75.86 -10.17 8.81
C ASN A 410 -77.25 -10.82 9.04
N GLN A 411 -77.37 -11.85 9.89
CA GLN A 411 -78.66 -12.53 10.15
C GLN A 411 -79.38 -12.16 11.46
N VAL A 412 -78.87 -11.23 12.31
CA VAL A 412 -79.54 -10.92 13.59
C VAL A 412 -79.42 -9.44 13.99
N VAL A 413 -80.49 -8.62 13.86
CA VAL A 413 -80.68 -7.38 14.66
C VAL A 413 -82.18 -6.98 14.81
N ASN A 414 -82.62 -6.72 16.05
CA ASN A 414 -83.77 -5.87 16.45
C ASN A 414 -83.43 -5.20 17.83
N PRO A 415 -83.92 -3.99 18.22
CA PRO A 415 -83.19 -3.12 19.17
C PRO A 415 -83.77 -2.87 20.61
N THR A 416 -82.87 -2.55 21.58
CA THR A 416 -82.97 -1.80 22.90
C THR A 416 -83.60 -2.47 24.16
N PRO A 417 -83.27 -2.11 25.45
CA PRO A 417 -82.29 -1.16 26.06
C PRO A 417 -81.39 -1.68 27.26
N THR A 418 -80.37 -0.86 27.63
CA THR A 418 -79.31 -0.84 28.71
C THR A 418 -79.57 -1.53 30.08
N PRO A 419 -78.56 -1.91 30.95
CA PRO A 419 -77.24 -1.27 31.17
C PRO A 419 -76.00 -2.17 31.52
N SER A 420 -74.82 -1.51 31.60
CA SER A 420 -73.64 -1.81 32.44
C SER A 420 -72.48 -2.70 31.92
N ASN A 421 -71.32 -2.05 31.86
CA ASN A 421 -69.94 -2.48 32.11
C ASN A 421 -69.14 -3.43 31.17
N ASN A 422 -67.94 -2.90 30.90
CA ASN A 422 -66.63 -3.51 30.69
C ASN A 422 -66.18 -4.04 29.32
N ASP A 423 -64.98 -3.55 28.99
CA ASP A 423 -63.90 -4.16 28.23
C ASP A 423 -64.13 -4.39 26.73
N GLY A 424 -64.09 -3.27 26.00
CA GLY A 424 -63.55 -3.27 24.65
C GLY A 424 -62.02 -3.41 24.71
N ASN A 425 -61.53 -4.63 24.57
CA ASN A 425 -60.16 -4.89 24.15
C ASN A 425 -60.21 -5.76 22.90
N GLU A 426 -60.32 -5.12 21.74
CA GLU A 426 -59.93 -5.74 20.48
C GLU A 426 -58.46 -6.14 20.61
N SER A 427 -58.22 -7.45 20.70
CA SER A 427 -56.89 -8.03 20.72
C SER A 427 -56.25 -7.87 19.33
N THR A 428 -55.74 -6.66 19.04
CA THR A 428 -54.81 -6.46 17.93
C THR A 428 -53.48 -7.08 18.35
N THR A 429 -53.14 -8.24 17.80
CA THR A 429 -51.81 -8.80 18.02
C THR A 429 -50.79 -7.83 17.40
N PRO A 430 -49.86 -7.27 18.18
CA PRO A 430 -49.00 -6.20 17.70
C PRO A 430 -48.02 -6.75 16.65
N SER A 431 -48.04 -6.17 15.45
CA SER A 431 -47.22 -6.61 14.30
C SER A 431 -45.81 -5.99 14.35
N PRO A 432 -44.75 -6.72 13.94
CA PRO A 432 -43.40 -6.19 13.86
C PRO A 432 -43.34 -4.91 13.02
N SER A 433 -42.64 -3.89 13.51
CA SER A 433 -42.51 -2.62 12.80
C SER A 433 -41.17 -1.95 13.05
N LEU A 434 -40.76 -1.14 12.07
CA LEU A 434 -39.56 -0.33 12.08
C LEU A 434 -39.97 1.14 11.99
N SER A 435 -39.32 2.00 12.77
CA SER A 435 -39.49 3.45 12.67
C SER A 435 -38.15 4.18 12.81
N LEU A 436 -38.07 5.35 12.19
CA LEU A 436 -36.95 6.27 12.34
C LEU A 436 -37.38 7.45 13.19
N SER A 437 -36.48 7.93 14.04
CA SER A 437 -36.65 9.19 14.77
C SER A 437 -35.38 10.01 14.71
N THR A 438 -35.51 11.32 14.57
CA THR A 438 -34.37 12.24 14.47
C THR A 438 -34.38 13.21 15.64
N ALA A 439 -33.22 13.45 16.24
CA ALA A 439 -33.04 14.43 17.30
C ALA A 439 -31.87 15.36 16.96
N LYS A 440 -32.11 16.68 16.94
CA LYS A 440 -31.06 17.67 16.69
C LYS A 440 -30.09 17.69 17.87
N THR A 441 -28.80 17.58 17.60
CA THR A 441 -27.72 17.55 18.61
C THR A 441 -26.80 18.76 18.53
N GLY A 442 -26.88 19.53 17.45
CA GLY A 442 -26.16 20.79 17.27
C GLY A 442 -26.71 21.59 16.09
N THR A 443 -26.06 22.70 15.74
CA THR A 443 -26.51 23.59 14.65
C THR A 443 -26.73 22.85 13.32
N ASN A 444 -25.76 22.01 12.96
CA ASN A 444 -25.69 21.21 11.74
C ASN A 444 -25.47 19.72 12.04
N ALA A 445 -25.87 19.27 13.22
CA ALA A 445 -25.70 17.90 13.68
C ALA A 445 -27.01 17.34 14.23
N PHE A 446 -27.28 16.07 13.96
CA PHE A 446 -28.44 15.34 14.45
C PHE A 446 -28.12 13.86 14.63
N ASN A 447 -28.87 13.22 15.52
CA ASN A 447 -28.87 11.78 15.69
C ASN A 447 -30.08 11.18 14.98
N LEU A 448 -29.86 10.06 14.31
CA LEU A 448 -30.91 9.19 13.76
C LEU A 448 -30.99 7.94 14.63
N ALA A 449 -32.11 7.73 15.32
CA ALA A 449 -32.39 6.50 16.04
C ALA A 449 -33.27 5.59 15.18
N ILE A 450 -32.84 4.33 15.06
CA ILE A 450 -33.55 3.27 14.37
C ILE A 450 -34.26 2.43 15.43
N ASN A 451 -35.59 2.40 15.41
CA ASN A 451 -36.37 1.72 16.45
C ASN A 451 -37.13 0.52 15.88
N LEU A 452 -37.07 -0.60 16.60
CA LEU A 452 -37.81 -1.82 16.29
C LEU A 452 -38.91 -2.02 17.33
N SER A 453 -40.11 -2.39 16.87
CA SER A 453 -41.25 -2.65 17.77
C SER A 453 -41.90 -3.99 17.49
N ASN A 454 -42.30 -4.68 18.57
CA ASN A 454 -43.16 -5.88 18.54
C ASN A 454 -42.56 -7.10 17.81
N PHE A 455 -41.25 -7.29 17.92
CA PHE A 455 -40.57 -8.52 17.48
C PHE A 455 -40.62 -9.57 18.59
N ILE A 456 -41.78 -10.21 18.72
CA ILE A 456 -42.09 -11.17 19.79
C ILE A 456 -42.54 -12.52 19.22
N GLY A 457 -42.48 -13.56 20.05
CA GLY A 457 -42.95 -14.90 19.69
C GLY A 457 -42.20 -15.43 18.48
N ASN A 458 -42.93 -15.72 17.38
CA ASN A 458 -42.35 -16.23 16.13
C ASN A 458 -41.51 -15.19 15.35
N ASN A 459 -41.49 -13.94 15.80
CA ASN A 459 -40.77 -12.84 15.16
C ASN A 459 -39.63 -12.28 16.03
N ASP A 460 -39.09 -13.05 16.99
CA ASP A 460 -37.94 -12.62 17.80
C ASP A 460 -36.64 -12.52 16.97
N ILE A 461 -35.70 -11.67 17.40
CA ILE A 461 -34.57 -11.21 16.58
C ILE A 461 -33.28 -11.93 16.95
N TYR A 462 -32.54 -12.43 15.97
CA TYR A 462 -31.17 -12.91 16.10
C TYR A 462 -30.13 -11.96 15.49
N GLY A 463 -30.49 -11.31 14.39
CA GLY A 463 -29.63 -10.34 13.71
C GLY A 463 -30.43 -9.37 12.85
N VAL A 464 -29.82 -8.23 12.55
CA VAL A 464 -30.43 -7.14 11.79
C VAL A 464 -29.39 -6.53 10.85
N GLU A 465 -29.76 -6.26 9.61
CA GLU A 465 -29.01 -5.45 8.65
C GLU A 465 -29.93 -4.36 8.10
N VAL A 466 -29.48 -3.10 8.12
CA VAL A 466 -30.24 -1.94 7.63
C VAL A 466 -29.37 -1.16 6.66
N HIS A 467 -29.92 -0.88 5.49
CA HIS A 467 -29.34 -0.01 4.47
C HIS A 467 -30.06 1.33 4.51
N LEU A 468 -29.29 2.40 4.71
CA LEU A 468 -29.79 3.76 4.77
C LEU A 468 -29.29 4.55 3.57
N LEU A 469 -30.22 5.18 2.85
CA LEU A 469 -29.89 6.18 1.83
C LEU A 469 -30.12 7.57 2.38
N TYR A 470 -29.15 8.46 2.19
CA TYR A 470 -29.23 9.84 2.65
C TYR A 470 -28.87 10.84 1.56
N SER A 471 -29.48 12.01 1.71
CA SER A 471 -29.36 13.14 0.80
C SER A 471 -27.93 13.70 0.73
N SER A 472 -27.56 14.34 -0.39
CA SER A 472 -26.18 14.78 -0.65
C SER A 472 -25.66 15.81 0.36
N ASN A 473 -26.56 16.60 0.95
CA ASN A 473 -26.33 17.56 2.03
C ASN A 473 -26.20 16.93 3.43
N VAL A 474 -26.21 15.59 3.52
CA VAL A 474 -26.00 14.83 4.75
C VAL A 474 -24.69 14.06 4.66
N SER A 475 -23.95 14.05 5.77
CA SER A 475 -22.72 13.28 5.93
C SER A 475 -22.79 12.46 7.21
N TYR A 476 -22.36 11.21 7.13
CA TYR A 476 -22.26 10.36 8.30
C TYR A 476 -21.01 10.74 9.12
N ASN A 477 -21.15 10.89 10.44
CA ASN A 477 -20.01 11.15 11.30
C ASN A 477 -19.48 9.81 11.83
N THR A 478 -18.30 9.39 11.36
CA THR A 478 -17.67 8.15 11.80
C THR A 478 -17.36 8.23 13.31
N PRO A 479 -17.98 7.41 14.17
CA PRO A 479 -17.71 7.44 15.61
C PRO A 479 -16.28 6.92 15.86
N ALA A 480 -15.52 7.61 16.71
CA ALA A 480 -14.28 7.05 17.23
C ALA A 480 -14.61 5.98 18.29
N GLY A 481 -14.59 4.70 17.90
CA GLY A 481 -14.87 3.57 18.80
C GLY A 481 -16.21 2.88 18.52
N LYS A 482 -16.89 2.42 19.59
CA LYS A 482 -18.09 1.56 19.52
C LYS A 482 -19.23 2.20 18.71
N ILE A 483 -19.90 1.38 17.89
CA ILE A 483 -20.97 1.77 16.96
C ILE A 483 -22.27 2.04 17.75
N GLY A 484 -22.38 3.21 18.38
CA GLY A 484 -23.60 3.69 19.03
C GLY A 484 -24.06 2.89 20.26
N THR A 485 -25.28 3.17 20.72
CA THR A 485 -25.94 2.49 21.84
C THR A 485 -27.17 1.72 21.36
N SER A 486 -27.21 0.41 21.62
CA SER A 486 -28.36 -0.46 21.36
C SER A 486 -29.08 -0.80 22.67
N GLU A 487 -30.41 -0.87 22.65
CA GLU A 487 -31.23 -1.42 23.75
C GLU A 487 -31.60 -2.91 23.50
N ILE A 488 -31.28 -3.41 22.31
CA ILE A 488 -31.67 -4.75 21.84
C ILE A 488 -30.49 -5.72 21.99
N PHE A 489 -29.32 -5.35 21.47
CA PHE A 489 -28.13 -6.19 21.45
C PHE A 489 -27.16 -5.82 22.57
N GLN A 490 -26.56 -6.83 23.21
CA GLN A 490 -25.61 -6.66 24.33
C GLN A 490 -24.18 -6.89 23.83
N ASP A 491 -23.23 -6.05 24.23
CA ASP A 491 -21.83 -6.11 23.75
C ASP A 491 -21.14 -7.44 24.06
N SER A 492 -21.56 -8.11 25.12
CA SER A 492 -20.92 -9.34 25.58
C SER A 492 -21.20 -10.54 24.67
N ASN A 493 -22.23 -10.48 23.82
CA ASN A 493 -22.64 -11.60 22.98
C ASN A 493 -23.20 -11.19 21.61
N SER A 494 -22.90 -9.97 21.15
CA SER A 494 -23.26 -9.49 19.83
C SER A 494 -22.08 -8.80 19.14
N ALA A 495 -22.05 -8.92 17.82
CA ALA A 495 -21.07 -8.26 16.97
C ALA A 495 -21.81 -7.38 15.98
N ASP A 496 -21.41 -6.11 15.89
CA ASP A 496 -21.89 -5.16 14.92
C ASP A 496 -20.80 -4.74 13.94
N ASN A 497 -21.24 -4.25 12.80
CA ASN A 497 -20.38 -3.72 11.75
C ASN A 497 -21.13 -2.62 11.00
N MET A 498 -20.38 -1.68 10.45
CA MET A 498 -20.93 -0.57 9.70
C MET A 498 -20.00 -0.18 8.56
N LYS A 499 -20.59 0.06 7.39
CA LYS A 499 -19.83 0.42 6.19
C LYS A 499 -20.58 1.47 5.38
N GLU A 500 -19.86 2.51 5.01
CA GLU A 500 -20.36 3.58 4.13
C GLU A 500 -19.88 3.35 2.70
N PHE A 501 -20.78 3.52 1.73
CA PHE A 501 -20.51 3.50 0.30
C PHE A 501 -20.86 4.87 -0.28
N ILE A 502 -19.86 5.50 -0.92
CA ILE A 502 -19.99 6.83 -1.50
C ILE A 502 -19.91 6.69 -3.03
N GLY A 503 -21.06 6.71 -3.69
CA GLY A 503 -21.22 6.69 -5.15
C GLY A 503 -22.15 7.80 -5.64
N GLU A 504 -22.97 7.55 -6.67
CA GLU A 504 -24.02 8.50 -7.11
C GLU A 504 -25.08 8.74 -6.02
N THR A 505 -25.35 7.74 -5.20
CA THR A 505 -26.13 7.82 -3.95
C THR A 505 -25.24 7.45 -2.76
N LYS A 506 -25.40 8.13 -1.63
CA LYS A 506 -24.71 7.77 -0.38
C LYS A 506 -25.50 6.71 0.37
N GLU A 507 -24.85 5.59 0.68
CA GLU A 507 -25.44 4.45 1.38
C GLU A 507 -24.65 4.10 2.63
N LEU A 508 -25.34 3.92 3.75
CA LEU A 508 -24.75 3.44 5.01
C LEU A 508 -25.41 2.12 5.39
N ILE A 509 -24.59 1.07 5.52
CA ILE A 509 -25.03 -0.26 5.95
C ILE A 509 -24.64 -0.43 7.42
N TYR A 510 -25.63 -0.74 8.27
CA TYR A 510 -25.42 -1.17 9.65
C TYR A 510 -25.91 -2.60 9.82
N SER A 511 -25.06 -3.48 10.36
CA SER A 511 -25.39 -4.88 10.63
C SER A 511 -25.03 -5.26 12.05
N VAL A 512 -25.86 -6.06 12.73
CA VAL A 512 -25.61 -6.58 14.06
C VAL A 512 -26.18 -8.00 14.21
N THR A 513 -25.45 -8.90 14.86
CA THR A 513 -25.90 -10.27 15.13
C THR A 513 -25.43 -10.77 16.49
N ASN A 514 -26.22 -11.63 17.12
CA ASN A 514 -25.76 -12.40 18.27
C ASN A 514 -24.71 -13.46 17.86
N PHE A 515 -23.75 -13.74 18.75
CA PHE A 515 -22.75 -14.80 18.60
C PHE A 515 -22.61 -15.65 19.88
N GLY A 516 -21.97 -16.81 19.76
CA GLY A 516 -21.68 -17.72 20.88
C GLY A 516 -22.67 -18.87 21.03
N ALA A 517 -22.20 -19.98 21.62
CA ALA A 517 -22.91 -21.26 21.67
C ALA A 517 -24.23 -21.26 22.49
N GLY A 518 -24.48 -20.22 23.29
CA GLY A 518 -25.70 -20.04 24.10
C GLY A 518 -26.59 -18.86 23.67
N SER A 519 -26.33 -18.24 22.51
CA SER A 519 -27.12 -17.11 22.03
C SER A 519 -28.52 -17.54 21.57
N SER A 520 -29.54 -16.93 22.19
CA SER A 520 -30.95 -17.06 21.81
C SER A 520 -31.41 -15.87 20.97
N ASN A 521 -32.59 -15.99 20.37
CA ASN A 521 -33.28 -14.83 19.81
C ASN A 521 -33.70 -13.87 20.93
N ILE A 522 -33.86 -12.60 20.58
CA ILE A 522 -34.19 -11.50 21.46
C ILE A 522 -35.63 -11.06 21.16
N ALA A 523 -36.50 -11.15 22.16
CA ALA A 523 -37.85 -10.60 22.07
C ALA A 523 -37.83 -9.08 22.32
N VAL A 524 -38.38 -8.30 21.39
CA VAL A 524 -38.57 -6.86 21.51
C VAL A 524 -40.05 -6.57 21.70
N ASN A 525 -40.45 -6.43 22.97
CA ASN A 525 -41.78 -5.99 23.34
C ASN A 525 -41.84 -4.46 23.40
N GLY A 526 -42.84 -3.87 22.74
CA GLY A 526 -42.91 -2.42 22.53
C GLY A 526 -41.77 -1.90 21.64
N THR A 527 -41.61 -0.58 21.59
CA THR A 527 -40.57 0.09 20.80
C THR A 527 -39.25 0.11 21.56
N LYS A 528 -38.17 -0.39 20.94
CA LYS A 528 -36.80 -0.32 21.47
C LYS A 528 -35.82 0.19 20.42
N ASN A 529 -34.78 0.89 20.87
CA ASN A 529 -33.74 1.41 20.01
C ASN A 529 -32.77 0.30 19.57
N LEU A 530 -32.65 0.11 18.26
CA LEU A 530 -31.65 -0.77 17.66
C LEU A 530 -30.28 -0.11 17.69
N VAL A 531 -30.18 1.10 17.19
CA VAL A 531 -28.93 1.88 17.13
C VAL A 531 -29.23 3.36 16.93
N THR A 532 -28.41 4.21 17.53
CA THR A 532 -28.42 5.65 17.30
C THR A 532 -27.17 6.07 16.54
N LEU A 533 -27.36 6.66 15.36
CA LEU A 533 -26.30 7.01 14.42
C LEU A 533 -26.16 8.54 14.31
N PRO A 534 -24.94 9.10 14.47
CA PRO A 534 -24.72 10.54 14.36
C PRO A 534 -24.51 10.96 12.90
N PHE A 535 -25.19 12.05 12.51
CA PHE A 535 -25.07 12.67 11.19
C PHE A 535 -24.81 14.17 11.31
N THR A 536 -24.18 14.72 10.28
CA THR A 536 -24.13 16.16 10.03
C THR A 536 -24.84 16.50 8.73
N GLY A 537 -25.31 17.73 8.63
CA GLY A 537 -25.92 18.24 7.40
C GLY A 537 -26.38 19.68 7.51
N TYR A 538 -27.00 20.17 6.45
CA TYR A 538 -27.51 21.53 6.34
C TYR A 538 -28.84 21.55 5.57
N GLY A 539 -29.67 22.57 5.77
CA GLY A 539 -31.00 22.63 5.16
C GLY A 539 -31.91 21.48 5.62
N THR A 540 -32.75 20.95 4.72
CA THR A 540 -33.57 19.77 5.00
C THR A 540 -32.74 18.51 4.80
N ALA A 541 -32.33 17.89 5.91
CA ALA A 541 -31.59 16.63 5.91
C ALA A 541 -32.58 15.46 5.98
N THR A 542 -32.52 14.56 5.00
CA THR A 542 -33.36 13.37 4.93
C THR A 542 -32.53 12.10 4.84
N VAL A 543 -32.90 11.10 5.65
CA VAL A 543 -32.39 9.73 5.65
C VAL A 543 -33.57 8.77 5.55
N LYS A 544 -33.50 7.81 4.61
CA LYS A 544 -34.53 6.78 4.43
C LYS A 544 -33.92 5.39 4.55
N VAL A 545 -34.74 4.43 4.96
CA VAL A 545 -34.39 3.00 4.88
C VAL A 545 -34.67 2.53 3.47
N ASP A 546 -33.64 2.03 2.81
CA ASP A 546 -33.76 1.44 1.47
C ASP A 546 -34.07 -0.06 1.55
N LYS A 547 -33.34 -0.74 2.43
CA LYS A 547 -33.50 -2.17 2.70
C LYS A 547 -33.33 -2.44 4.18
N ILE A 548 -34.11 -3.39 4.70
CA ILE A 548 -33.88 -3.99 6.00
C ILE A 548 -34.01 -5.50 5.89
N MET A 549 -33.10 -6.22 6.52
CA MET A 549 -33.18 -7.65 6.74
C MET A 549 -33.10 -7.91 8.23
N ILE A 550 -34.14 -8.53 8.78
CA ILE A 550 -34.14 -8.99 10.17
C ILE A 550 -34.21 -10.50 10.11
N VAL A 551 -33.39 -11.17 10.91
CA VAL A 551 -33.36 -12.62 10.93
C VAL A 551 -33.59 -13.16 12.32
N ARG A 552 -34.27 -14.29 12.39
CA ARG A 552 -34.46 -15.17 13.54
C ARG A 552 -33.57 -16.40 13.39
N LYS A 553 -33.02 -16.93 14.48
CA LYS A 553 -32.42 -18.27 14.50
C LYS A 553 -33.48 -19.31 14.89
N ASN A 554 -33.65 -20.34 14.06
CA ASN A 554 -34.57 -21.45 14.30
C ASN A 554 -33.77 -22.77 14.23
N GLY A 555 -33.27 -23.21 15.39
CA GLY A 555 -32.30 -24.32 15.45
C GLY A 555 -30.97 -23.96 14.78
N THR A 556 -30.59 -24.70 13.74
CA THR A 556 -29.41 -24.42 12.90
C THR A 556 -29.72 -23.52 11.69
N ALA A 557 -31.00 -23.23 11.43
CA ALA A 557 -31.43 -22.39 10.31
C ALA A 557 -31.61 -20.92 10.73
N VAL A 558 -31.56 -20.02 9.75
CA VAL A 558 -31.81 -18.59 9.90
C VAL A 558 -33.00 -18.23 9.03
N GLN A 559 -34.02 -17.60 9.61
CA GLN A 559 -35.27 -17.23 8.95
C GLN A 559 -35.39 -15.71 8.87
N GLU A 560 -35.66 -15.17 7.69
CA GLU A 560 -35.94 -13.74 7.50
C GLU A 560 -37.33 -13.37 8.07
N ILE A 561 -37.39 -12.26 8.80
CA ILE A 561 -38.61 -11.70 9.39
C ILE A 561 -39.06 -10.52 8.52
N ILE A 562 -40.25 -10.66 7.92
CA ILE A 562 -40.82 -9.62 7.07
C ILE A 562 -41.34 -8.48 7.95
N VAL A 563 -40.93 -7.25 7.63
CA VAL A 563 -41.48 -6.03 8.23
C VAL A 563 -42.55 -5.47 7.29
N PRO A 564 -43.84 -5.55 7.63
CA PRO A 564 -44.95 -5.35 6.68
C PRO A 564 -45.25 -3.89 6.30
N ALA A 565 -44.52 -2.89 6.80
CA ALA A 565 -44.85 -1.48 6.62
C ALA A 565 -43.74 -0.69 5.91
N ALA A 566 -44.14 0.25 5.04
CA ALA A 566 -43.24 1.25 4.48
C ALA A 566 -42.73 2.18 5.60
N VAL A 567 -41.41 2.36 5.67
CA VAL A 567 -40.76 3.17 6.70
C VAL A 567 -40.72 4.63 6.25
N LEU A 568 -41.32 5.52 7.02
CA LEU A 568 -41.24 6.95 6.74
C LEU A 568 -39.78 7.43 6.88
N PRO A 569 -39.28 8.28 5.96
CA PRO A 569 -37.95 8.86 6.08
C PRO A 569 -37.82 9.69 7.37
N GLY A 570 -36.66 9.57 8.03
CA GLY A 570 -36.27 10.52 9.07
C GLY A 570 -35.86 11.83 8.41
N SER A 571 -36.51 12.94 8.77
CA SER A 571 -36.20 14.26 8.23
C SER A 571 -36.05 15.30 9.33
N VAL A 572 -35.01 16.14 9.24
CA VAL A 572 -34.73 17.21 10.20
C VAL A 572 -34.35 18.49 9.48
N SER A 573 -34.82 19.63 9.99
CA SER A 573 -34.45 20.95 9.47
C SER A 573 -33.25 21.51 10.24
N LEU A 574 -32.16 21.76 9.52
CA LEU A 574 -30.88 22.30 10.03
C LEU A 574 -30.62 23.70 9.46
N SER A 575 -29.56 24.35 9.93
CA SER A 575 -29.21 25.69 9.41
C SER A 575 -28.95 25.63 7.90
N PRO A 576 -29.34 26.63 7.10
CA PRO A 576 -28.91 26.73 5.70
C PRO A 576 -27.38 26.79 5.65
N GLY A 577 -26.78 25.98 4.77
CA GLY A 577 -25.33 25.98 4.56
C GLY A 577 -24.91 27.22 3.78
N PHE A 578 -23.80 27.87 4.15
CA PHE A 578 -23.23 28.95 3.35
C PHE A 578 -22.61 28.35 2.08
N VAL A 579 -23.14 28.75 0.93
CA VAL A 579 -22.53 28.46 -0.37
C VAL A 579 -21.35 29.42 -0.53
N ASN A 580 -20.13 28.90 -0.48
CA ASN A 580 -18.91 29.59 -0.93
C ASN A 580 -18.25 28.75 -2.01
#